data_AF-A0A0K8PL95-F1
#
_entry.id   AF-A0A0K8PL95-F1
#
_cell.length_a   1.000
_cell.length_b   1.000
_cell.length_c   1.000
_cell.angle_alpha   90.00
_cell.angle_beta   90.00
_cell.angle_gamma   90.00
#
_symmetry.space_group_name_H-M   'P 1'
#
loop_
_entity.id
_entity.type
_entity.pdbx_description
1 polymer ?
#
loop_
_entity_poly.entity_id
_entity_poly.type
_entity_poly.pdbx_seq_one_letter_code
_entity_poly.pdbx_strand_id
1 'polypeptide(L)'
;MDVASLDTKNAKRDTHLRSADFFDADHHPEITFVARGAELRDGDQVHVVGQLTVRGVSGPLSLTARLKDGNAAGLTLETEFSVDRDQFGMG
;
A
#
# COMPACT_ATOMS: atom_id res chain seq x y z
N MET A 1 -4.02 -5.60 -2.51
CA MET A 1 -5.06 -5.52 -1.46
C MET A 1 -6.39 -5.39 -2.16
N ASP A 2 -7.36 -6.21 -1.80
CA ASP A 2 -8.72 -6.11 -2.30
C ASP A 2 -9.41 -4.91 -1.62
N VAL A 3 -10.00 -4.00 -2.41
CA VAL A 3 -10.73 -2.85 -1.89
C VAL A 3 -12.01 -3.29 -1.16
N ALA A 4 -12.62 -4.40 -1.57
CA ALA A 4 -13.79 -4.98 -0.90
C ALA A 4 -13.47 -5.54 0.50
N SER A 5 -12.19 -5.74 0.84
CA SER A 5 -11.78 -6.16 2.18
C SER A 5 -11.61 -5.00 3.17
N LEU A 6 -11.84 -3.75 2.74
CA LEU A 6 -11.74 -2.57 3.61
C LEU A 6 -12.74 -2.65 4.77
N ASP A 7 -12.24 -2.61 6.00
CA ASP A 7 -13.03 -2.61 7.23
C ASP A 7 -12.49 -1.56 8.21
N THR A 8 -13.24 -0.49 8.38
CA THR A 8 -12.95 0.55 9.36
C THR A 8 -13.77 0.39 10.64
N LYS A 9 -14.41 -0.77 10.83
CA LYS A 9 -15.40 -1.06 11.89
C LYS A 9 -16.63 -0.17 11.84
N ASN A 10 -16.96 0.39 10.67
CA ASN A 10 -18.15 1.22 10.46
C ASN A 10 -18.70 0.97 9.05
N ALA A 11 -19.71 0.11 8.96
CA ALA A 11 -20.28 -0.34 7.69
C ALA A 11 -20.71 0.81 6.76
N LYS A 12 -21.28 1.91 7.29
CA LYS A 12 -21.67 3.05 6.46
C LYS A 12 -20.46 3.75 5.84
N ARG A 13 -19.38 3.90 6.62
CA ARG A 13 -18.13 4.49 6.13
C ARG A 13 -17.45 3.55 5.15
N ASP A 14 -17.48 2.24 5.38
CA ASP A 14 -16.89 1.26 4.47
C ASP A 14 -17.60 1.25 3.12
N THR A 15 -18.93 1.29 3.11
CA THR A 15 -19.72 1.45 1.87
C THR A 15 -19.36 2.75 1.14
N HIS A 16 -19.22 3.86 1.88
CA HIS A 16 -18.85 5.14 1.27
C HIS A 16 -17.43 5.13 0.69
N LEU A 17 -16.46 4.57 1.39
CA LEU A 17 -15.08 4.49 0.92
C LEU A 17 -14.94 3.60 -0.32
N ARG A 18 -15.80 2.60 -0.51
CA ARG A 18 -15.80 1.75 -1.70
C ARG A 18 -16.49 2.38 -2.91
N SER A 19 -17.21 3.49 -2.74
CA SER A 19 -17.94 4.14 -3.83
C SER A 19 -17.01 4.82 -4.84
N ALA A 20 -17.57 5.22 -5.98
CA ALA A 20 -16.87 5.98 -7.02
C ALA A 20 -16.29 7.33 -6.54
N ASP A 21 -16.76 7.87 -5.41
CA ASP A 21 -16.24 9.11 -4.82
C ASP A 21 -14.89 8.91 -4.12
N PHE A 22 -14.53 7.65 -3.78
CA PHE A 22 -13.30 7.28 -3.08
C PHE A 22 -12.51 6.22 -3.85
N PHE A 23 -12.51 4.97 -3.41
CA PHE A 23 -11.67 3.93 -4.01
C PHE A 23 -12.25 3.35 -5.30
N ASP A 24 -13.53 3.60 -5.60
CA ASP A 24 -14.23 3.10 -6.78
C ASP A 24 -14.03 1.59 -6.99
N ALA A 25 -14.43 0.81 -5.99
CA ALA A 25 -14.13 -0.63 -5.91
C ALA A 25 -14.66 -1.44 -7.11
N ASP A 26 -15.75 -0.98 -7.73
CA ASP A 26 -16.37 -1.65 -8.88
C ASP A 26 -15.48 -1.60 -10.13
N HIS A 27 -14.75 -0.49 -10.34
CA HIS A 27 -13.84 -0.32 -11.49
C HIS A 27 -12.37 -0.55 -11.13
N HIS A 28 -12.02 -0.38 -9.85
CA HIS A 28 -10.67 -0.49 -9.31
C HIS A 28 -10.65 -1.39 -8.07
N PRO A 29 -10.87 -2.71 -8.23
CA PRO A 29 -11.02 -3.63 -7.11
C PRO A 29 -9.72 -3.88 -6.32
N GLU A 30 -8.57 -3.45 -6.83
CA GLU A 30 -7.27 -3.70 -6.23
C GLU A 30 -6.45 -2.43 -6.00
N ILE A 31 -5.80 -2.40 -4.82
CA ILE A 31 -4.67 -1.50 -4.52
C ILE A 31 -3.39 -2.33 -4.56
N THR A 32 -2.43 -1.91 -5.37
CA THR A 32 -1.18 -2.66 -5.60
C THR A 32 0.04 -1.82 -5.29
N PHE A 33 1.01 -2.41 -4.58
CA PHE A 33 2.37 -1.90 -4.52
C PHE A 33 3.28 -2.92 -5.19
N VAL A 34 3.90 -2.52 -6.30
CA VAL A 34 4.83 -3.38 -7.04
C VAL A 34 6.25 -2.91 -6.74
N ALA A 35 6.95 -3.68 -5.91
CA ALA A 35 8.37 -3.44 -5.67
C ALA A 35 9.17 -3.61 -6.97
N ARG A 36 10.06 -2.66 -7.25
CA ARG A 36 10.97 -2.67 -8.39
C ARG A 36 12.42 -2.93 -7.98
N GLY A 37 12.76 -2.60 -6.74
CA GLY A 37 14.06 -2.88 -6.15
C GLY A 37 13.98 -2.82 -4.63
N ALA A 38 14.84 -3.60 -3.99
CA ALA A 38 15.03 -3.58 -2.55
C ALA A 38 16.52 -3.72 -2.24
N GLU A 39 17.04 -2.83 -1.41
CA GLU A 39 18.45 -2.80 -1.02
C GLU A 39 18.57 -2.83 0.50
N LEU A 40 19.27 -3.83 1.04
CA LEU A 40 19.67 -3.82 2.44
C LEU A 40 20.69 -2.69 2.65
N ARG A 41 20.39 -1.82 3.61
CA ARG A 41 21.24 -0.72 4.09
C ARG A 41 21.82 -1.11 5.44
N ASP A 42 22.47 -0.17 6.10
CA ASP A 42 23.12 -0.41 7.39
C ASP A 42 22.15 -1.01 8.42
N GLY A 43 22.64 -2.03 9.12
CA GLY A 43 21.87 -2.74 10.15
C GLY A 43 20.71 -3.55 9.57
N ASP A 44 19.51 -3.24 10.01
CA ASP A 44 18.27 -3.95 9.68
C ASP A 44 17.36 -3.16 8.71
N GLN A 45 17.86 -2.11 8.08
CA GLN A 45 17.06 -1.28 7.18
C GLN A 45 17.07 -1.79 5.75
N VAL A 46 15.89 -1.90 5.14
CA VAL A 46 15.72 -2.27 3.73
C VAL A 46 15.05 -1.11 3.03
N HIS A 47 15.77 -0.47 2.10
CA HIS A 47 15.18 0.54 1.24
C HIS A 47 14.48 -0.13 0.07
N VAL A 48 13.16 0.08 -0.07
CA VAL A 48 12.36 -0.48 -1.15
C VAL A 48 11.84 0.66 -2.03
N VAL A 49 12.03 0.50 -3.34
CA VAL A 49 11.47 1.41 -4.36
C VAL A 49 10.45 0.63 -5.18
N GLY A 50 9.32 1.28 -5.47
CA GLY A 50 8.25 0.63 -6.20
C GLY A 50 7.23 1.61 -6.77
N GLN A 51 6.12 1.04 -7.23
CA GLN A 51 4.99 1.80 -7.77
C GLN A 51 3.74 1.43 -6.98
N LEU A 52 3.10 2.44 -6.40
CA LEU A 52 1.80 2.31 -5.76
C LEU A 52 0.71 2.67 -6.77
N THR A 53 -0.29 1.80 -6.89
CA THR A 53 -1.50 2.03 -7.68
C THR A 53 -2.71 2.03 -6.77
N VAL A 54 -3.48 3.12 -6.78
CA VAL A 54 -4.73 3.28 -6.04
C VAL A 54 -5.75 3.91 -6.97
N ARG A 55 -6.96 3.35 -7.04
CA ARG A 55 -8.05 3.87 -7.90
C ARG A 55 -7.60 4.11 -9.36
N GLY A 56 -6.84 3.16 -9.90
CA GLY A 56 -6.27 3.23 -11.26
C GLY A 56 -5.13 4.25 -11.46
N VAL A 57 -4.85 5.12 -10.49
CA VAL A 57 -3.74 6.09 -10.57
C VAL A 57 -2.47 5.45 -10.01
N SER A 58 -1.39 5.50 -10.80
CA SER A 58 -0.08 4.96 -10.44
C SER A 58 0.92 6.06 -10.14
N GLY A 59 1.67 5.92 -9.04
CA GLY A 59 2.76 6.83 -8.67
C GLY A 59 3.97 6.09 -8.08
N PRO A 60 5.18 6.66 -8.20
CA PRO A 60 6.35 6.10 -7.54
C PRO A 60 6.21 6.22 -6.02
N LEU A 61 6.57 5.17 -5.29
CA LEU A 61 6.64 5.17 -3.84
C LEU A 61 7.95 4.52 -3.39
N SER A 62 8.65 5.24 -2.53
CA SER A 62 9.88 4.80 -1.87
C SER A 62 9.60 4.68 -0.39
N LEU A 63 9.91 3.52 0.19
CA LEU A 63 9.71 3.25 1.61
C LEU A 63 10.97 2.65 2.23
N THR A 64 11.06 2.80 3.55
CA THR A 64 12.08 2.13 4.37
C THR A 64 11.38 1.09 5.22
N ALA A 65 11.75 -0.17 5.02
CA ALA A 65 11.32 -1.27 5.87
C ALA A 65 12.44 -1.65 6.85
N ARG A 66 12.05 -2.31 7.93
CA ARG A 66 12.95 -2.91 8.92
C ARG A 66 12.84 -4.42 8.82
N LEU A 67 13.97 -5.09 8.66
CA LEU A 67 14.10 -6.54 8.75
C LEU A 67 14.03 -6.97 10.22
N LYS A 68 12.92 -7.58 10.62
CA LYS A 68 12.74 -8.08 11.99
C LYS A 68 13.39 -9.44 12.20
N ASP A 69 13.11 -10.35 11.28
CA ASP A 69 13.57 -11.73 11.32
C ASP A 69 13.90 -12.20 9.91
N GLY A 70 14.93 -13.02 9.78
CA GLY A 70 15.29 -13.62 8.51
C GLY A 70 16.01 -14.94 8.68
N ASN A 71 15.51 -15.98 8.01
CA ASN A 71 16.15 -17.29 7.95
C ASN A 71 15.87 -17.95 6.59
N ALA A 72 16.33 -19.18 6.41
CA ALA A 72 16.15 -19.91 5.15
C ALA A 72 14.68 -20.15 4.76
N ALA A 73 13.74 -20.07 5.70
CA ALA A 73 12.30 -20.25 5.46
C ALA A 73 11.59 -18.93 5.08
N GLY A 74 12.18 -17.77 5.36
CA GLY A 74 11.55 -16.50 5.03
C GLY A 74 12.12 -15.30 5.77
N LEU A 75 11.58 -14.13 5.42
CA LEU A 75 11.95 -12.83 5.96
C LEU A 75 10.69 -12.10 6.42
N THR A 76 10.78 -11.35 7.52
CA THR A 76 9.73 -10.45 8.00
C THR A 76 10.21 -9.01 7.87
N LEU A 77 9.48 -8.22 7.08
CA LEU A 77 9.71 -6.79 6.92
C LEU A 77 8.56 -5.99 7.53
N GLU A 78 8.88 -5.01 8.36
CA GLU A 78 7.93 -4.04 8.90
C GLU A 78 8.19 -2.66 8.29
N THR A 79 7.14 -1.95 7.89
CA THR A 79 7.27 -0.59 7.38
C THR A 79 6.05 0.24 7.73
N GLU A 80 6.27 1.54 7.86
CA GLU A 80 5.24 2.55 7.95
C GLU A 80 5.57 3.63 6.91
N PHE A 81 4.55 4.08 6.18
CA PHE A 81 4.68 5.15 5.21
C PHE A 81 3.39 5.95 5.18
N SER A 82 3.50 7.21 4.77
CA SER A 82 2.36 8.09 4.56
C SER A 82 2.11 8.25 3.06
N VAL A 83 0.84 8.31 2.69
CA VAL A 83 0.40 8.56 1.32
C VAL A 83 -0.52 9.76 1.34
N ASP A 84 -0.28 10.69 0.42
CA ASP A 84 -1.19 11.79 0.16
C ASP A 84 -2.33 11.30 -0.74
N ARG A 85 -3.55 11.27 -0.19
CA ARG A 85 -4.74 10.76 -0.88
C ARG A 85 -5.15 11.64 -2.06
N ASP A 86 -4.77 12.93 -2.06
CA ASP A 86 -5.13 13.86 -3.13
C ASP A 86 -4.42 13.47 -4.44
N GLN A 87 -3.24 12.84 -4.34
CA GLN A 87 -2.50 12.28 -5.49
C GLN A 87 -3.26 11.19 -6.24
N PHE A 88 -4.25 10.57 -5.60
CA PHE A 88 -5.08 9.50 -6.16
C PHE A 88 -6.53 9.95 -6.40
N GLY A 89 -6.78 11.27 -6.38
CA GLY A 89 -8.08 11.87 -6.66
C GLY A 89 -9.11 11.65 -5.56
N MET A 90 -8.67 11.36 -4.34
CA MET A 90 -9.53 11.22 -3.15
C MET A 90 -9.41 12.48 -2.29
N GLY A 91 -10.03 13.57 -2.74
CA GLY A 91 -10.08 14.89 -2.05
C GLY A 91 -11.16 15.02 -0.99
#